data_AF-A0A1Y0I3A7-F1
#
_entry.id   AF-A0A1Y0I3A7-F1
#
_cell.length_a   1.000
_cell.length_b   1.000
_cell.length_c   1.000
_cell.angle_alpha   90.00
_cell.angle_beta   90.00
_cell.angle_gamma   90.00
#
_symmetry.space_group_name_H-M   'P 1'
#
loop_
_entity.id
_entity.type
_entity.pdbx_description
1 polymer ?
#
loop_
_entity_poly.entity_id
_entity_poly.type
_entity_poly.pdbx_seq_one_letter_code
_entity_poly.pdbx_strand_id
1 'polypeptide(L)'
;MIRRIVKIIKNRALVTIPVCLFGFLLTYTNTVRAECNIADLDNSTAGVIQAYLAYYGRVPDAGGYEFWKMELENNGNDFSAISTIFGESKEFSDRFGDLDDAELVEQLYQWLFNRAPDDAGFAFWQNQLDSGQVTYAEMALAVLRGATGRDLDYIDGVTALVFQVVRQGPPDYRSPSELEVWSEVPLLLNFYDNDLEAACSRVNLALTENRRFLPLDPDVTEMYLKNFELWRSLPNRDNYIATLALYCFCTVSGNITVHVENGTVVAIEDTDTGEPYGEFGVADAITLENMLTIAEAAVVGEARYYSIEFDENTGFPVDFSIDYSLSIADDEIGWTVFDIEFTSP
;
A
#
# COMPACT_ATOMS: atom_id res chain seq x y z
N MET A 1 4.13 -6.71 24.04
CA MET A 1 4.34 -8.17 23.82
C MET A 1 5.68 -8.44 23.09
N ILE A 2 6.72 -7.61 23.29
CA ILE A 2 7.97 -7.58 22.49
C ILE A 2 9.19 -7.92 23.36
N ARG A 3 9.23 -9.09 24.01
CA ARG A 3 10.38 -9.45 24.89
C ARG A 3 10.89 -10.89 24.79
N ARG A 4 10.52 -11.68 23.78
CA ARG A 4 10.97 -13.09 23.70
C ARG A 4 11.76 -13.52 22.45
N ILE A 5 12.01 -12.64 21.48
CA ILE A 5 12.70 -13.04 20.22
C ILE A 5 14.25 -12.99 20.31
N VAL A 6 14.84 -12.50 21.39
CA VAL A 6 16.31 -12.29 21.49
C VAL A 6 17.14 -13.59 21.65
N LYS A 7 16.57 -14.80 21.64
CA LYS A 7 17.30 -16.00 22.10
C LYS A 7 17.79 -17.00 21.05
N ILE A 8 17.66 -16.76 19.75
CA ILE A 8 18.11 -17.72 18.72
C ILE A 8 19.13 -17.12 17.73
N ILE A 9 20.06 -16.27 18.17
CA ILE A 9 21.28 -15.99 17.37
C ILE A 9 22.49 -15.83 18.32
N LYS A 10 22.88 -16.92 18.99
CA LYS A 10 24.19 -17.04 19.64
C LYS A 10 24.71 -18.46 19.44
N ASN A 11 25.25 -18.72 18.26
CA ASN A 11 26.42 -19.57 18.02
C ASN A 11 26.45 -20.01 16.55
N ARG A 12 27.46 -19.54 15.80
CA ARG A 12 28.46 -20.44 15.18
C ARG A 12 29.56 -19.65 14.45
N ALA A 13 30.77 -19.81 15.02
CA ALA A 13 32.10 -19.82 14.43
C ALA A 13 32.53 -18.72 13.42
N LEU A 14 33.32 -17.76 13.93
CA LEU A 14 34.35 -17.09 13.12
C LEU A 14 35.36 -18.12 12.62
N VAL A 15 35.49 -18.27 11.30
CA VAL A 15 36.61 -18.96 10.67
C VAL A 15 37.53 -17.88 10.09
N THR A 16 38.67 -17.65 10.76
CA THR A 16 39.76 -16.80 10.25
C THR A 16 40.72 -17.66 9.43
N ILE A 17 40.87 -17.36 8.14
CA ILE A 17 41.91 -17.94 7.26
C ILE A 17 42.97 -16.84 7.02
N PRO A 18 44.29 -17.14 7.13
CA PRO A 18 45.33 -16.12 7.01
C PRO A 18 45.55 -15.70 5.56
N VAL A 19 45.73 -14.39 5.38
CA VAL A 19 46.00 -13.71 4.12
C VAL A 19 47.41 -14.05 3.63
N CYS A 20 47.53 -14.61 2.42
CA CYS A 20 48.76 -14.60 1.64
C CYS A 20 48.55 -13.73 0.39
N LEU A 21 49.43 -12.76 0.23
CA LEU A 21 49.58 -11.85 -0.91
C LEU A 21 49.48 -12.60 -2.24
N PHE A 22 48.63 -12.16 -3.17
CA PHE A 22 48.98 -11.89 -4.56
C PHE A 22 47.81 -11.14 -5.24
N GLY A 23 48.15 -10.09 -5.99
CA GLY A 23 47.20 -9.13 -6.53
C GLY A 23 46.07 -9.77 -7.34
N PHE A 24 44.83 -9.50 -6.91
CA PHE A 24 43.61 -9.79 -7.65
C PHE A 24 42.80 -8.50 -7.65
N LEU A 25 42.30 -8.09 -8.82
CA LEU A 25 41.27 -7.06 -8.92
C LEU A 25 40.18 -7.40 -7.90
N LEU A 26 39.99 -6.54 -6.91
CA LEU A 26 38.79 -6.57 -6.08
C LEU A 26 37.62 -6.14 -6.97
N THR A 27 37.02 -7.09 -7.68
CA THR A 27 35.60 -6.97 -7.98
C THR A 27 34.90 -7.02 -6.63
N TYR A 28 34.62 -5.84 -6.06
CA TYR A 28 33.65 -5.71 -4.99
C TYR A 28 32.31 -6.18 -5.57
N THR A 29 32.02 -7.47 -5.45
CA THR A 29 30.65 -7.92 -5.48
C THR A 29 30.05 -7.47 -4.16
N ASN A 30 29.41 -6.30 -4.17
CA ASN A 30 28.46 -5.97 -3.12
C ASN A 30 27.31 -6.96 -3.26
N THR A 31 27.48 -8.19 -2.73
CA THR A 31 26.32 -9.02 -2.40
C THR A 31 25.67 -8.34 -1.20
N VAL A 32 24.81 -7.38 -1.47
CA VAL A 32 23.79 -6.96 -0.52
C VAL A 32 22.92 -8.20 -0.30
N ARG A 33 23.14 -8.92 0.81
CA ARG A 33 22.11 -9.82 1.31
C ARG A 33 21.01 -8.91 1.82
N ALA A 34 19.95 -8.73 1.04
CA ALA A 34 18.71 -8.19 1.57
C ALA A 34 18.12 -9.27 2.50
N GLU A 35 18.37 -9.13 3.80
CA GLU A 35 17.72 -9.93 4.83
C GLU A 35 16.28 -9.39 4.98
N CYS A 36 15.27 -10.26 4.95
CA CYS A 36 13.90 -9.85 5.29
C CYS A 36 13.84 -9.51 6.77
N ASN A 37 13.98 -8.23 7.07
CA ASN A 37 13.90 -7.76 8.44
C ASN A 37 12.45 -7.41 8.79
N ILE A 38 11.74 -8.36 9.40
CA ILE A 38 10.38 -8.15 9.94
C ILE A 38 10.38 -7.08 11.05
N ALA A 39 11.54 -6.77 11.65
CA ALA A 39 11.64 -5.77 12.71
C ALA A 39 11.45 -4.32 12.23
N ASP A 40 11.44 -4.10 10.91
CA ASP A 40 11.25 -2.77 10.30
C ASP A 40 9.79 -2.51 9.89
N LEU A 41 8.87 -3.44 10.12
CA LEU A 41 7.43 -3.25 9.90
C LEU A 41 6.85 -2.49 11.09
N ASP A 42 6.54 -1.21 10.91
CA ASP A 42 5.67 -0.49 11.84
C ASP A 42 4.20 -0.95 11.69
N ASN A 43 3.35 -0.54 12.64
CA ASN A 43 1.96 -0.97 12.67
C ASN A 43 1.15 -0.44 11.48
N SER A 44 1.44 0.75 10.96
CA SER A 44 0.74 1.31 9.78
C SER A 44 1.08 0.47 8.54
N THR A 45 2.37 0.23 8.30
CA THR A 45 2.88 -0.58 7.19
C THR A 45 2.29 -1.98 7.17
N ALA A 46 2.39 -2.70 8.30
CA ALA A 46 1.85 -4.06 8.39
C ALA A 46 0.31 -4.04 8.28
N GLY A 47 -0.34 -3.04 8.86
CA GLY A 47 -1.78 -2.85 8.79
C GLY A 47 -2.27 -2.78 7.35
N VAL A 48 -1.76 -1.83 6.55
CA VAL A 48 -2.22 -1.66 5.16
C VAL A 48 -2.10 -2.96 4.38
N ILE A 49 -0.93 -3.59 4.43
CA ILE A 49 -0.69 -4.85 3.71
C ILE A 49 -1.71 -5.91 4.13
N GLN A 50 -1.95 -6.07 5.43
CA GLN A 50 -2.92 -7.02 5.96
C GLN A 50 -4.36 -6.67 5.56
N ALA A 51 -4.71 -5.40 5.42
CA ALA A 51 -6.02 -4.97 4.91
C ALA A 51 -6.22 -5.47 3.48
N TYR A 52 -5.26 -5.20 2.59
CA TYR A 52 -5.30 -5.66 1.20
C TYR A 52 -5.39 -7.19 1.10
N LEU A 53 -4.64 -7.91 1.93
CA LEU A 53 -4.67 -9.37 1.97
C LEU A 53 -6.03 -9.91 2.45
N ALA A 54 -6.60 -9.34 3.52
CA ALA A 54 -7.87 -9.80 4.09
C ALA A 54 -9.07 -9.46 3.20
N TYR A 55 -9.17 -8.21 2.76
CA TYR A 55 -10.34 -7.69 2.07
C TYR A 55 -10.29 -7.91 0.55
N TYR A 56 -9.11 -8.00 -0.04
CA TYR A 56 -8.98 -8.08 -1.51
C TYR A 56 -8.20 -9.32 -1.96
N GLY A 57 -7.63 -10.11 -1.05
CA GLY A 57 -6.87 -11.32 -1.41
C GLY A 57 -5.70 -11.03 -2.35
N ARG A 58 -5.21 -9.78 -2.37
CA ARG A 58 -4.12 -9.30 -3.22
C ARG A 58 -3.18 -8.44 -2.40
N VAL A 59 -2.05 -8.11 -2.99
CA VAL A 59 -1.14 -7.10 -2.47
C VAL A 59 -1.59 -5.69 -2.84
N PRO A 60 -1.18 -4.67 -2.07
CA PRO A 60 -1.34 -3.30 -2.52
C PRO A 60 -0.41 -3.02 -3.70
N ASP A 61 -0.88 -2.17 -4.60
CA ASP A 61 -0.01 -1.42 -5.51
C ASP A 61 0.74 -0.31 -4.73
N ALA A 62 1.73 0.31 -5.36
CA ALA A 62 2.57 1.30 -4.70
C ALA A 62 1.80 2.56 -4.26
N GLY A 63 0.90 3.07 -5.11
CA GLY A 63 0.13 4.28 -4.83
C GLY A 63 -0.90 4.05 -3.72
N GLY A 64 -1.67 2.96 -3.82
CA GLY A 64 -2.63 2.54 -2.81
C GLY A 64 -1.95 2.25 -1.46
N TYR A 65 -0.78 1.59 -1.47
CA TYR A 65 -0.02 1.37 -0.24
C TYR A 65 0.34 2.68 0.48
N GLU A 66 0.94 3.64 -0.24
CA GLU A 66 1.36 4.91 0.36
C GLU A 66 0.15 5.74 0.83
N PHE A 67 -0.93 5.78 0.04
CA PHE A 67 -2.17 6.45 0.42
C PHE A 67 -2.74 5.91 1.74
N TRP A 68 -2.99 4.60 1.83
CA TRP A 68 -3.60 4.01 3.02
C TRP A 68 -2.68 4.00 4.23
N LYS A 69 -1.36 3.97 4.02
CA LYS A 69 -0.39 4.08 5.10
C LYS A 69 -0.46 5.47 5.73
N MET A 70 -0.50 6.49 4.89
CA MET A 70 -0.68 7.87 5.32
C MET A 70 -2.03 8.06 6.04
N GLU A 71 -3.14 7.55 5.50
CA GLU A 71 -4.45 7.55 6.19
C GLU A 71 -4.40 6.97 7.60
N LEU A 72 -3.72 5.82 7.75
CA LEU A 72 -3.51 5.21 9.06
C LEU A 72 -2.64 6.07 9.98
N GLU A 73 -1.58 6.69 9.47
CA GLU A 73 -0.72 7.52 10.31
C GLU A 73 -1.46 8.75 10.84
N ASN A 74 -2.25 9.38 9.97
CA ASN A 74 -3.05 10.57 10.27
C ASN A 74 -4.18 10.28 11.27
N ASN A 75 -4.80 9.11 11.16
CA ASN A 75 -5.88 8.72 12.05
C ASN A 75 -5.41 8.17 13.42
N GLY A 76 -4.11 8.30 13.73
CA GLY A 76 -3.53 7.79 14.97
C GLY A 76 -3.31 6.28 14.99
N ASN A 77 -3.17 5.66 13.81
CA ASN A 77 -3.06 4.22 13.57
C ASN A 77 -4.33 3.44 13.98
N ASP A 78 -5.50 4.06 13.90
CA ASP A 78 -6.78 3.41 14.05
C ASP A 78 -7.15 2.63 12.79
N PHE A 79 -6.91 1.33 12.87
CA PHE A 79 -7.23 0.41 11.79
C PHE A 79 -8.73 0.22 11.55
N SER A 80 -9.58 0.53 12.53
CA SER A 80 -11.04 0.33 12.38
C SER A 80 -11.64 1.25 11.31
N ALA A 81 -11.10 2.46 11.18
CA ALA A 81 -11.52 3.42 10.16
C ALA A 81 -11.28 2.89 8.74
N ILE A 82 -10.07 2.42 8.44
CA ILE A 82 -9.77 1.86 7.12
C ILE A 82 -10.48 0.52 6.87
N SER A 83 -10.69 -0.29 7.91
CA SER A 83 -11.39 -1.58 7.79
C SER A 83 -12.81 -1.42 7.27
N THR A 84 -13.50 -0.39 7.74
CA THR A 84 -14.87 -0.08 7.31
C THR A 84 -14.88 0.26 5.82
N ILE A 85 -13.96 1.13 5.39
CA ILE A 85 -13.87 1.56 3.99
C ILE A 85 -13.54 0.38 3.07
N PHE A 86 -12.58 -0.48 3.46
CA PHE A 86 -12.23 -1.67 2.68
C PHE A 86 -13.38 -2.69 2.61
N GLY A 87 -14.08 -2.92 3.72
CA GLY A 87 -15.19 -3.88 3.80
C GLY A 87 -16.46 -3.45 3.07
N GLU A 88 -16.65 -2.14 2.89
CA GLU A 88 -17.79 -1.57 2.16
C GLU A 88 -17.46 -1.26 0.69
N SER A 89 -16.23 -1.53 0.24
CA SER A 89 -15.80 -1.22 -1.12
C SER A 89 -16.47 -2.12 -2.15
N LYS A 90 -16.54 -1.60 -3.38
CA LYS A 90 -17.01 -2.38 -4.53
C LYS A 90 -16.11 -3.59 -4.78
N GLU A 91 -14.79 -3.47 -4.66
CA GLU A 91 -13.87 -4.60 -4.83
C GLU A 91 -14.16 -5.72 -3.84
N PHE A 92 -14.42 -5.39 -2.57
CA PHE A 92 -14.83 -6.39 -1.58
C PHE A 92 -16.12 -7.09 -2.00
N SER A 93 -17.14 -6.33 -2.41
CA SER A 93 -18.41 -6.89 -2.86
C SER A 93 -18.31 -7.72 -4.13
N ASP A 94 -17.48 -7.32 -5.10
CA ASP A 94 -17.27 -8.07 -6.34
C ASP A 94 -16.51 -9.38 -6.10
N ARG A 95 -15.66 -9.40 -5.05
CA ARG A 95 -14.85 -10.56 -4.70
C ARG A 95 -15.59 -11.56 -3.81
N PHE A 96 -16.40 -11.08 -2.87
CA PHE A 96 -17.01 -11.90 -1.84
C PHE A 96 -18.54 -11.91 -1.86
N GLY A 97 -19.19 -10.97 -2.54
CA GLY A 97 -20.64 -10.77 -2.47
C GLY A 97 -21.48 -11.86 -3.11
N ASP A 98 -20.90 -12.63 -4.04
CA ASP A 98 -21.56 -13.76 -4.70
C ASP A 98 -21.30 -15.12 -4.00
N LEU A 99 -20.45 -15.16 -2.97
CA LEU A 99 -20.12 -16.38 -2.25
C LEU A 99 -21.19 -16.72 -1.20
N ASP A 100 -21.38 -18.02 -0.94
CA ASP A 100 -22.06 -18.44 0.27
C ASP A 100 -21.11 -18.50 1.50
N ASP A 101 -21.69 -18.66 2.69
CA ASP A 101 -20.93 -18.67 3.94
C ASP A 101 -19.86 -19.76 3.98
N ALA A 102 -20.12 -20.94 3.41
CA ALA A 102 -19.16 -22.04 3.40
C ALA A 102 -17.99 -21.73 2.44
N GLU A 103 -18.31 -21.25 1.25
CA GLU A 103 -17.34 -20.86 0.23
C GLU A 103 -16.45 -19.72 0.72
N LEU A 104 -17.01 -18.72 1.41
CA LEU A 104 -16.26 -17.63 2.00
C LEU A 104 -15.24 -18.14 3.02
N VAL A 105 -15.65 -19.02 3.94
CA VAL A 105 -14.76 -19.56 4.98
C VAL A 105 -13.62 -20.35 4.35
N GLU A 106 -13.92 -21.21 3.38
CA GLU A 106 -12.90 -22.02 2.70
C GLU A 106 -11.93 -21.14 1.91
N GLN A 107 -12.43 -20.15 1.15
CA GLN A 107 -11.59 -19.27 0.34
C GLN A 107 -10.72 -18.37 1.20
N LEU A 108 -11.23 -17.78 2.28
CA LEU A 108 -10.44 -16.95 3.19
C LEU A 108 -9.28 -17.74 3.83
N TYR A 109 -9.53 -18.95 4.33
CA TYR A 109 -8.47 -19.79 4.88
C TYR A 109 -7.43 -20.20 3.82
N GLN A 110 -7.89 -20.53 2.62
CA GLN A 110 -7.01 -20.87 1.52
C GLN A 110 -6.14 -19.69 1.08
N TRP A 111 -6.68 -18.47 1.06
CA TRP A 111 -5.93 -17.28 0.64
C TRP A 111 -4.99 -16.77 1.73
N LEU A 112 -5.46 -16.70 2.98
CA LEU A 112 -4.70 -16.14 4.08
C LEU A 112 -3.65 -17.10 4.64
N PHE A 113 -3.92 -18.40 4.63
CA PHE A 113 -3.09 -19.40 5.31
C PHE A 113 -2.67 -20.57 4.41
N ASN A 114 -3.09 -20.57 3.14
CA ASN A 114 -2.77 -21.62 2.17
C ASN A 114 -3.13 -23.04 2.68
N ARG A 115 -4.28 -23.13 3.34
CA ARG A 115 -4.83 -24.39 3.86
C ARG A 115 -6.34 -24.30 3.96
N ALA A 116 -6.99 -25.46 4.00
CA ALA A 116 -8.38 -25.53 4.42
C ALA A 116 -8.52 -25.19 5.93
N PRO A 117 -9.67 -24.66 6.36
CA PRO A 117 -10.00 -24.58 7.79
C PRO A 117 -10.08 -26.00 8.38
N ASP A 118 -9.81 -26.11 9.68
CA ASP A 118 -10.16 -27.35 10.39
C ASP A 118 -11.66 -27.38 10.71
N ASP A 119 -12.20 -28.57 11.01
CA ASP A 119 -13.64 -28.77 11.24
C ASP A 119 -14.19 -27.83 12.33
N ALA A 120 -13.40 -27.50 13.36
CA ALA A 120 -13.85 -26.66 14.46
C ALA A 120 -13.85 -25.18 14.08
N GLY A 121 -12.82 -24.71 13.38
CA GLY A 121 -12.74 -23.35 12.84
C GLY A 121 -13.81 -23.10 11.79
N PHE A 122 -14.01 -24.05 10.87
CA PHE A 122 -15.07 -23.97 9.86
C PHE A 122 -16.45 -23.86 10.50
N ALA A 123 -16.78 -24.77 11.43
CA ALA A 123 -18.05 -24.73 12.13
C ALA A 123 -18.21 -23.45 12.97
N PHE A 124 -17.14 -22.93 13.58
CA PHE A 124 -17.21 -21.68 14.33
C PHE A 124 -17.63 -20.52 13.43
N TRP A 125 -16.92 -20.31 12.31
CA TRP A 125 -17.19 -19.19 11.41
C TRP A 125 -18.55 -19.29 10.73
N GLN A 126 -18.95 -20.48 10.28
CA GLN A 126 -20.29 -20.70 9.75
C GLN A 126 -21.37 -20.29 10.76
N ASN A 127 -21.26 -20.70 12.03
CA ASN A 127 -22.23 -20.30 13.04
C ASN A 127 -22.26 -18.78 13.29
N GLN A 128 -21.12 -18.09 13.17
CA GLN A 128 -21.07 -16.62 13.32
C GLN A 128 -21.78 -15.92 12.15
N LEU A 129 -21.57 -16.39 10.93
CA LEU A 129 -22.21 -15.86 9.72
C LEU A 129 -23.71 -16.19 9.67
N ASP A 130 -24.08 -17.46 9.89
CA ASP A 130 -25.47 -17.94 9.90
C ASP A 130 -26.34 -17.19 10.93
N SER A 131 -25.75 -16.80 12.06
CA SER A 131 -26.44 -16.05 13.12
C SER A 131 -26.45 -14.55 12.91
N GLY A 132 -25.78 -14.05 11.86
CA GLY A 132 -25.62 -12.62 11.59
C GLY A 132 -24.83 -11.86 12.66
N GLN A 133 -24.01 -12.58 13.45
CA GLN A 133 -23.17 -11.96 14.49
C GLN A 133 -21.94 -11.28 13.91
N VAL A 134 -21.49 -11.71 12.74
CA VAL A 134 -20.39 -11.11 11.99
C VAL A 134 -20.78 -10.96 10.53
N THR A 135 -20.36 -9.87 9.91
CA THR A 135 -20.40 -9.66 8.47
C THR A 135 -19.20 -10.34 7.79
N TYR A 136 -19.23 -10.42 6.46
CA TYR A 136 -18.12 -10.98 5.67
C TYR A 136 -16.84 -10.16 5.87
N ALA A 137 -16.97 -8.83 5.88
CA ALA A 137 -15.86 -7.90 6.11
C ALA A 137 -15.22 -8.10 7.49
N GLU A 138 -16.05 -8.16 8.55
CA GLU A 138 -15.56 -8.40 9.91
C GLU A 138 -14.89 -9.76 10.05
N MET A 139 -15.43 -10.79 9.40
CA MET A 139 -14.82 -12.13 9.39
C MET A 139 -13.45 -12.10 8.71
N ALA A 140 -13.32 -11.52 7.52
CA ALA A 140 -12.06 -11.50 6.77
C ALA A 140 -10.89 -10.97 7.61
N LEU A 141 -11.14 -9.85 8.32
CA LEU A 141 -10.15 -9.28 9.21
C LEU A 141 -9.95 -10.09 10.49
N ALA A 142 -11.02 -10.61 11.09
CA ALA A 142 -10.95 -11.39 12.32
C ALA A 142 -10.21 -12.71 12.13
N VAL A 143 -10.35 -13.36 10.98
CA VAL A 143 -9.58 -14.56 10.59
C VAL A 143 -8.10 -14.21 10.54
N LEU A 144 -7.72 -13.15 9.81
CA LEU A 144 -6.33 -12.72 9.69
C LEU A 144 -5.72 -12.38 11.05
N ARG A 145 -6.38 -11.52 11.84
CA ARG A 145 -5.87 -11.06 13.14
C ARG A 145 -5.93 -12.10 14.24
N GLY A 146 -6.80 -13.09 14.09
CA GLY A 146 -6.93 -14.25 14.97
C GLY A 146 -5.92 -15.36 14.68
N ALA A 147 -5.04 -15.19 13.69
CA ALA A 147 -4.03 -16.16 13.34
C ALA A 147 -3.13 -16.49 14.54
N THR A 148 -2.84 -17.79 14.73
CA THR A 148 -1.94 -18.27 15.78
C THR A 148 -1.06 -19.39 15.26
N GLY A 149 0.07 -19.64 15.96
CA GLY A 149 0.98 -20.71 15.60
C GLY A 149 1.46 -20.57 14.15
N ARG A 150 1.28 -21.64 13.35
CA ARG A 150 1.73 -21.67 11.96
C ARG A 150 1.05 -20.62 11.08
N ASP A 151 -0.22 -20.30 11.33
CA ASP A 151 -0.94 -19.32 10.53
C ASP A 151 -0.40 -17.91 10.76
N LEU A 152 -0.02 -17.61 12.01
CA LEU A 152 0.61 -16.34 12.35
C LEU A 152 2.00 -16.23 11.71
N ASP A 153 2.82 -17.28 11.84
CA ASP A 153 4.14 -17.33 11.20
C ASP A 153 4.03 -17.18 9.67
N TYR A 154 2.98 -17.76 9.07
CA TYR A 154 2.70 -17.65 7.64
C TYR A 154 2.32 -16.21 7.23
N ILE A 155 1.31 -15.61 7.88
CA ILE A 155 0.82 -14.29 7.49
C ILE A 155 1.85 -13.18 7.81
N ASP A 156 2.64 -13.31 8.88
CA ASP A 156 3.74 -12.38 9.17
C ASP A 156 4.83 -12.50 8.09
N GLY A 157 5.14 -13.72 7.64
CA GLY A 157 6.07 -13.97 6.55
C GLY A 157 5.59 -13.39 5.22
N VAL A 158 4.31 -13.62 4.88
CA VAL A 158 3.64 -13.02 3.71
C VAL A 158 3.74 -11.49 3.80
N THR A 159 3.35 -10.90 4.92
CA THR A 159 3.38 -9.45 5.12
C THR A 159 4.78 -8.87 4.93
N ALA A 160 5.81 -9.53 5.48
CA ALA A 160 7.19 -9.11 5.32
C ALA A 160 7.69 -9.21 3.87
N LEU A 161 7.32 -10.27 3.15
CA LEU A 161 7.63 -10.42 1.73
C LEU A 161 6.97 -9.32 0.91
N VAL A 162 5.67 -9.10 1.09
CA VAL A 162 4.92 -8.04 0.40
C VAL A 162 5.54 -6.69 0.67
N PHE A 163 5.91 -6.39 1.91
CA PHE A 163 6.61 -5.14 2.23
C PHE A 163 7.95 -4.99 1.49
N GLN A 164 8.73 -6.07 1.32
CA GLN A 164 9.94 -5.99 0.49
C GLN A 164 9.61 -5.70 -0.97
N VAL A 165 8.54 -6.28 -1.51
CA VAL A 165 8.13 -6.01 -2.90
C VAL A 165 7.68 -4.56 -3.06
N VAL A 166 6.86 -4.06 -2.14
CA VAL A 166 6.37 -2.68 -2.13
C VAL A 166 7.52 -1.68 -1.95
N ARG A 167 8.47 -1.95 -1.03
CA ARG A 167 9.59 -1.06 -0.71
C ARG A 167 10.73 -1.09 -1.73
N GLN A 168 11.08 -2.27 -2.26
CA GLN A 168 12.24 -2.47 -3.13
C GLN A 168 11.87 -2.67 -4.60
N GLY A 169 10.57 -2.71 -4.92
CA GLY A 169 10.07 -2.74 -6.29
C GLY A 169 10.59 -1.53 -7.09
N PRO A 170 10.80 -1.66 -8.41
CA PRO A 170 11.01 -0.49 -9.25
C PRO A 170 9.81 0.46 -9.12
N PRO A 171 10.01 1.79 -9.24
CA PRO A 171 8.90 2.75 -9.23
C PRO A 171 7.84 2.40 -10.29
N ASP A 172 8.26 1.79 -11.41
CA ASP A 172 7.51 1.31 -12.58
C ASP A 172 6.47 0.18 -12.33
N TYR A 173 5.59 0.34 -11.34
CA TYR A 173 4.67 -0.74 -10.94
C TYR A 173 3.36 -0.80 -11.75
N ARG A 174 3.35 -1.67 -12.77
CA ARG A 174 2.12 -2.20 -13.37
C ARG A 174 1.44 -3.15 -12.38
N SER A 175 0.10 -3.18 -12.39
CA SER A 175 -0.75 -4.08 -11.60
C SER A 175 -0.18 -5.48 -11.28
N PRO A 176 -0.67 -6.18 -10.23
CA PRO A 176 -0.32 -7.57 -9.91
C PRO A 176 -0.41 -8.57 -11.08
N SER A 177 -1.02 -8.20 -12.20
CA SER A 177 -1.14 -9.04 -13.40
C SER A 177 0.07 -9.03 -14.36
N GLU A 178 1.00 -8.07 -14.27
CA GLU A 178 2.05 -7.88 -15.30
C GLU A 178 3.49 -8.23 -14.85
N LEU A 179 3.70 -8.56 -13.57
CA LEU A 179 4.88 -9.32 -13.14
C LEU A 179 4.52 -10.80 -13.09
N GLU A 180 5.25 -11.61 -13.87
CA GLU A 180 5.29 -13.06 -13.68
C GLU A 180 5.57 -13.39 -12.20
N VAL A 181 6.34 -12.55 -11.51
CA VAL A 181 6.62 -12.60 -10.07
C VAL A 181 5.38 -12.46 -9.17
N TRP A 182 4.34 -11.69 -9.55
CA TRP A 182 3.08 -11.61 -8.81
C TRP A 182 2.10 -12.73 -9.15
N SER A 183 2.08 -13.21 -10.39
CA SER A 183 1.44 -14.50 -10.69
C SER A 183 2.14 -15.65 -9.95
N GLU A 184 3.43 -15.46 -9.65
CA GLU A 184 4.21 -16.28 -8.77
C GLU A 184 4.15 -15.85 -7.31
N VAL A 185 3.55 -14.74 -6.89
CA VAL A 185 3.52 -14.38 -5.47
C VAL A 185 2.67 -15.39 -4.71
N PRO A 186 1.46 -15.78 -5.14
CA PRO A 186 0.79 -16.95 -4.58
C PRO A 186 1.64 -18.23 -4.62
N LEU A 187 2.58 -18.38 -5.57
CA LEU A 187 3.54 -19.50 -5.67
C LEU A 187 4.81 -19.32 -4.79
N LEU A 188 5.19 -18.10 -4.43
CA LEU A 188 6.31 -17.70 -3.58
C LEU A 188 5.88 -17.63 -2.11
N LEU A 189 4.62 -17.25 -1.88
CA LEU A 189 3.80 -17.41 -0.68
C LEU A 189 3.36 -18.86 -0.49
N ASN A 190 3.58 -19.75 -1.47
CA ASN A 190 3.43 -21.19 -1.28
C ASN A 190 4.60 -21.70 -0.43
N PHE A 191 4.52 -21.33 0.83
CA PHE A 191 5.50 -21.51 1.89
C PHE A 191 5.44 -22.95 2.39
N TYR A 192 5.63 -23.92 1.49
CA TYR A 192 5.48 -25.34 1.80
C TYR A 192 6.45 -25.80 2.90
N ASP A 193 7.60 -25.13 3.05
CA ASP A 193 8.70 -25.54 3.94
C ASP A 193 8.94 -24.63 5.16
N ASN A 194 8.11 -23.60 5.39
CA ASN A 194 8.32 -22.59 6.44
C ASN A 194 9.65 -21.79 6.36
N ASP A 195 10.30 -21.70 5.19
CA ASP A 195 11.60 -21.04 5.05
C ASP A 195 11.48 -19.60 4.52
N LEU A 196 11.35 -18.65 5.44
CA LEU A 196 11.18 -17.21 5.15
C LEU A 196 12.41 -16.67 4.43
N GLU A 197 13.59 -17.13 4.83
CA GLU A 197 14.86 -16.67 4.27
C GLU A 197 14.96 -17.09 2.79
N ALA A 198 14.56 -18.33 2.47
CA ALA A 198 14.53 -18.79 1.08
C ALA A 198 13.49 -18.05 0.23
N ALA A 199 12.29 -17.80 0.77
CA ALA A 199 11.27 -17.02 0.06
C ALA A 199 11.74 -15.59 -0.22
N CYS A 200 12.34 -14.94 0.77
CA CYS A 200 12.91 -13.61 0.64
C CYS A 200 14.05 -13.55 -0.37
N SER A 201 14.92 -14.56 -0.38
CA SER A 201 15.99 -14.65 -1.37
C SER A 201 15.45 -14.74 -2.80
N ARG A 202 14.37 -15.50 -3.02
CA ARG A 202 13.70 -15.59 -4.33
C ARG A 202 13.09 -14.26 -4.74
N VAL A 203 12.37 -13.59 -3.84
CA VAL A 203 11.78 -12.27 -4.10
C VAL A 203 12.88 -11.26 -4.45
N ASN A 204 13.94 -11.18 -3.66
CA ASN A 204 15.05 -10.25 -3.91
C ASN A 204 15.76 -10.54 -5.24
N LEU A 205 15.94 -11.82 -5.59
CA LEU A 205 16.52 -12.22 -6.88
C LEU A 205 15.63 -11.76 -8.04
N ALA A 206 14.33 -12.06 -7.95
CA ALA A 206 13.35 -11.68 -8.97
C ALA A 206 13.26 -10.15 -9.14
N LEU A 207 13.26 -9.39 -8.03
CA LEU A 207 13.34 -7.92 -8.04
C LEU A 207 14.64 -7.41 -8.68
N THR A 208 15.73 -8.14 -8.54
CA THR A 208 17.03 -7.75 -9.10
C THR A 208 17.15 -8.08 -10.59
N GLU A 209 16.61 -9.23 -11.02
CA GLU A 209 16.64 -9.70 -12.40
C GLU A 209 15.65 -8.95 -13.30
N ASN A 210 14.47 -8.57 -12.78
CA ASN A 210 13.45 -7.80 -13.51
C ASN A 210 13.63 -6.29 -13.47
N ARG A 211 14.78 -5.79 -12.99
CA ARG A 211 15.13 -4.37 -12.97
C ARG A 211 15.49 -3.86 -14.38
N ARG A 212 14.59 -4.06 -15.37
CA ARG A 212 14.60 -3.30 -16.62
C ARG A 212 13.86 -2.01 -16.35
N PHE A 213 14.61 -0.97 -15.97
CA PHE A 213 14.16 0.40 -16.15
C PHE A 213 13.79 0.58 -17.62
N LEU A 214 12.51 0.72 -17.95
CA LEU A 214 12.18 1.43 -19.18
C LEU A 214 12.53 2.89 -18.85
N PRO A 215 13.49 3.53 -19.53
CA PRO A 215 13.72 4.94 -19.30
C PRO A 215 12.40 5.67 -19.55
N LEU A 216 11.96 6.47 -18.58
CA LEU A 216 10.83 7.39 -18.74
C LEU A 216 11.01 8.15 -20.06
N ASP A 217 9.90 8.39 -20.75
CA ASP A 217 9.92 9.23 -21.94
C ASP A 217 10.60 10.56 -21.57
N PRO A 218 11.67 10.97 -22.29
CA PRO A 218 12.38 12.21 -22.00
C PRO A 218 11.46 13.44 -21.95
N ASP A 219 10.40 13.46 -22.76
CA ASP A 219 9.45 14.57 -22.81
C ASP A 219 8.58 14.61 -21.53
N VAL A 220 8.18 13.43 -21.02
CA VAL A 220 7.48 13.30 -19.74
C VAL A 220 8.37 13.74 -18.59
N THR A 221 9.65 13.35 -18.61
CA THR A 221 10.63 13.72 -17.61
C THR A 221 10.86 15.24 -17.55
N GLU A 222 10.97 15.90 -18.71
CA GLU A 222 11.18 17.35 -18.80
C GLU A 222 9.94 18.14 -18.33
N MET A 223 8.74 17.73 -18.78
CA MET A 223 7.47 18.30 -18.31
C MET A 223 7.34 18.21 -16.78
N TYR A 224 7.65 17.04 -16.22
CA TYR A 224 7.56 16.79 -14.79
C TYR A 224 8.55 17.65 -13.99
N LEU A 225 9.85 17.61 -14.34
CA LEU A 225 10.86 18.39 -13.63
C LEU A 225 10.51 19.87 -13.59
N LYS A 226 10.07 20.41 -14.73
CA LYS A 226 9.68 21.82 -14.84
C LYS A 226 8.53 22.19 -13.89
N ASN A 227 7.44 21.42 -13.89
CA ASN A 227 6.25 21.77 -13.11
C ASN A 227 6.44 21.55 -11.60
N PHE A 228 7.10 20.47 -11.21
CA PHE A 228 7.35 20.18 -9.79
C PHE A 228 8.40 21.10 -9.17
N GLU A 229 9.42 21.51 -9.93
CA GLU A 229 10.33 22.57 -9.49
C GLU A 229 9.61 23.91 -9.33
N LEU A 230 8.66 24.23 -10.22
CA LEU A 230 7.83 25.42 -10.08
C LEU A 230 7.01 25.37 -8.79
N TRP A 231 6.29 24.28 -8.52
CA TRP A 231 5.52 24.10 -7.28
C TRP A 231 6.38 24.27 -6.03
N ARG A 232 7.53 23.58 -5.98
CA ARG A 232 8.46 23.66 -4.85
C ARG A 232 9.07 25.05 -4.66
N SER A 233 9.10 25.87 -5.72
CA SER A 233 9.61 27.24 -5.67
C SER A 233 8.60 28.26 -5.13
N LEU A 234 7.31 27.91 -5.06
CA LEU A 234 6.28 28.84 -4.62
C LEU A 234 6.45 29.21 -3.14
N PRO A 235 6.35 30.51 -2.80
CA PRO A 235 6.30 30.94 -1.41
C PRO A 235 4.98 30.50 -0.77
N ASN A 236 5.01 30.16 0.52
CA ASN A 236 3.82 29.80 1.30
C ASN A 236 3.00 28.61 0.77
N ARG A 237 3.59 27.67 0.02
CA ARG A 237 2.87 26.46 -0.46
C ARG A 237 2.33 25.56 0.66
N ASP A 238 2.80 25.79 1.89
CA ASP A 238 2.33 25.11 3.10
C ASP A 238 1.10 25.83 3.73
N ASN A 239 0.64 26.95 3.16
CA ASN A 239 -0.49 27.75 3.66
C ASN A 239 -1.42 28.14 2.49
N TYR A 240 -2.59 27.52 2.41
CA TYR A 240 -3.54 27.77 1.33
C TYR A 240 -4.97 27.38 1.68
N ILE A 241 -5.89 27.87 0.87
CA ILE A 241 -7.26 27.37 0.75
C ILE A 241 -7.40 26.84 -0.66
N ALA A 242 -7.93 25.63 -0.83
CA ALA A 242 -8.13 25.03 -2.16
C ALA A 242 -9.46 24.27 -2.19
N THR A 243 -10.09 24.25 -3.37
CA THR A 243 -11.29 23.44 -3.60
C THR A 243 -10.91 22.17 -4.36
N LEU A 244 -11.38 21.03 -3.88
CA LEU A 244 -11.06 19.71 -4.41
C LEU A 244 -12.32 18.97 -4.80
N ALA A 245 -12.28 18.34 -5.97
CA ALA A 245 -13.21 17.29 -6.37
C ALA A 245 -12.41 15.99 -6.42
N LEU A 246 -12.73 15.03 -5.56
CA LEU A 246 -12.04 13.73 -5.56
C LEU A 246 -12.84 12.72 -6.39
N TYR A 247 -12.15 12.01 -7.27
CA TYR A 247 -12.68 10.90 -8.06
C TYR A 247 -12.00 9.62 -7.56
N CYS A 248 -12.55 9.03 -6.52
CA CYS A 248 -12.16 7.69 -6.07
C CYS A 248 -13.39 6.97 -5.51
N PHE A 249 -13.31 5.65 -5.30
CA PHE A 249 -14.31 4.90 -4.52
C PHE A 249 -14.29 5.24 -3.00
N CYS A 250 -13.63 6.32 -2.63
CA CYS A 250 -13.59 6.91 -1.30
C CYS A 250 -14.95 7.54 -0.93
N THR A 251 -15.26 7.64 0.37
CA THR A 251 -16.53 8.16 0.92
C THR A 251 -16.72 9.67 0.75
N VAL A 252 -15.91 10.33 -0.09
CA VAL A 252 -16.02 11.77 -0.36
C VAL A 252 -16.90 11.99 -1.59
N SER A 253 -18.12 12.48 -1.38
CA SER A 253 -19.04 12.80 -2.47
C SER A 253 -19.24 14.31 -2.56
N GLY A 254 -18.81 14.93 -3.67
CA GLY A 254 -18.97 16.36 -3.91
C GLY A 254 -17.66 17.14 -3.77
N ASN A 255 -17.75 18.45 -4.00
CA ASN A 255 -16.59 19.33 -3.91
C ASN A 255 -16.39 19.76 -2.45
N ILE A 256 -15.15 19.75 -1.98
CA ILE A 256 -14.75 20.16 -0.63
C ILE A 256 -13.77 21.33 -0.68
N THR A 257 -13.86 22.22 0.30
CA THR A 257 -12.86 23.28 0.53
C THR A 257 -11.91 22.82 1.64
N VAL A 258 -10.61 22.94 1.42
CA VAL A 258 -9.58 22.51 2.36
C VAL A 258 -8.73 23.70 2.76
N HIS A 259 -8.60 23.90 4.06
CA HIS A 259 -7.78 24.94 4.66
C HIS A 259 -6.52 24.30 5.24
N VAL A 260 -5.36 24.75 4.77
CA VAL A 260 -4.06 24.24 5.19
C VAL A 260 -3.23 25.37 5.77
N GLU A 261 -2.71 25.15 6.97
CA GLU A 261 -1.79 26.05 7.66
C GLU A 261 -0.54 25.28 8.10
N ASN A 262 0.64 25.78 7.73
CA ASN A 262 1.94 25.15 7.99
C ASN A 262 2.01 23.66 7.57
N GLY A 263 1.33 23.31 6.49
CA GLY A 263 1.30 21.95 5.94
C GLY A 263 0.32 21.01 6.63
N THR A 264 -0.45 21.49 7.61
CA THR A 264 -1.49 20.72 8.30
C THR A 264 -2.87 21.20 7.89
N VAL A 265 -3.80 20.27 7.66
CA VAL A 265 -5.19 20.64 7.41
C VAL A 265 -5.84 21.12 8.70
N VAL A 266 -6.35 22.35 8.69
CA VAL A 266 -7.01 22.99 9.85
C VAL A 266 -8.53 23.01 9.74
N ALA A 267 -9.08 22.90 8.53
CA ALA A 267 -10.51 22.78 8.29
C ALA A 267 -10.80 22.14 6.94
N ILE A 268 -11.91 21.42 6.86
CA ILE A 268 -12.51 20.94 5.61
C ILE A 268 -13.99 21.28 5.65
N GLU A 269 -14.50 21.85 4.57
CA GLU A 269 -15.90 22.29 4.45
C GLU A 269 -16.52 21.70 3.19
N ASP A 270 -17.77 21.29 3.29
CA ASP A 270 -18.59 20.96 2.12
C ASP A 270 -18.91 22.25 1.36
N THR A 271 -18.60 22.31 0.06
CA THR A 271 -18.78 23.55 -0.72
C THR A 271 -20.23 23.96 -0.92
N ASP A 272 -21.18 23.02 -0.86
CA ASP A 272 -22.61 23.29 -1.07
C ASP A 272 -23.28 23.83 0.21
N THR A 273 -22.87 23.30 1.36
CA THR A 273 -23.49 23.60 2.66
C THR A 273 -22.68 24.58 3.51
N GLY A 274 -21.36 24.66 3.30
CA GLY A 274 -20.42 25.41 4.14
C GLY A 274 -20.25 24.81 5.55
N GLU A 275 -20.80 23.62 5.79
CA GLU A 275 -20.65 22.92 7.06
C GLU A 275 -19.34 22.12 7.08
N PRO A 276 -18.75 21.90 8.27
CA PRO A 276 -17.58 21.05 8.39
C PRO A 276 -17.84 19.67 7.75
N TYR A 277 -16.96 19.27 6.84
CA TYR A 277 -17.00 17.95 6.23
C TYR A 277 -16.61 16.91 7.30
N GLY A 278 -17.43 15.87 7.49
CA GLY A 278 -17.40 14.98 8.67
C GLY A 278 -16.04 14.35 9.02
N GLU A 279 -15.83 14.03 10.31
CA GLU A 279 -14.62 13.35 10.82
C GLU A 279 -14.37 12.04 10.07
N PHE A 280 -13.19 11.88 9.45
CA PHE A 280 -12.30 10.71 9.51
C PHE A 280 -10.95 11.08 8.86
N GLY A 281 -9.89 10.29 9.12
CA GLY A 281 -8.45 10.57 8.94
C GLY A 281 -7.89 10.94 7.56
N VAL A 282 -8.74 11.38 6.64
CA VAL A 282 -8.42 11.82 5.28
C VAL A 282 -7.80 13.22 5.23
N ALA A 283 -7.89 13.98 6.32
CA ALA A 283 -7.54 15.39 6.31
C ALA A 283 -6.08 15.64 5.88
N ASP A 284 -5.09 15.00 6.50
CA ASP A 284 -3.71 15.28 6.09
C ASP A 284 -3.39 14.68 4.71
N ALA A 285 -4.05 13.59 4.28
CA ALA A 285 -3.86 13.01 2.94
C ALA A 285 -4.36 13.90 1.78
N ILE A 286 -5.28 14.81 2.09
CA ILE A 286 -5.90 15.72 1.13
C ILE A 286 -5.04 16.97 0.86
N THR A 287 -3.88 17.11 1.53
CA THR A 287 -2.97 18.21 1.19
C THR A 287 -2.44 18.08 -0.23
N LEU A 288 -2.26 19.23 -0.89
CA LEU A 288 -1.64 19.33 -2.20
C LEU A 288 -0.26 18.64 -2.24
N GLU A 289 0.56 18.69 -1.19
CA GLU A 289 1.84 17.94 -1.20
C GLU A 289 1.68 16.42 -1.17
N ASN A 290 0.66 15.91 -0.49
CA ASN A 290 0.40 14.47 -0.47
C ASN A 290 -0.19 14.01 -1.80
N MET A 291 -1.09 14.78 -2.38
CA MET A 291 -1.59 14.56 -3.75
C MET A 291 -0.47 14.62 -4.78
N LEU A 292 0.47 15.56 -4.61
CA LEU A 292 1.65 15.66 -5.45
C LEU A 292 2.48 14.38 -5.37
N THR A 293 2.75 13.87 -4.16
CA THR A 293 3.48 12.62 -3.93
C THR A 293 2.82 11.42 -4.64
N ILE A 294 1.48 11.34 -4.64
CA ILE A 294 0.74 10.32 -5.37
C ILE A 294 0.95 10.47 -6.88
N ALA A 295 0.85 11.68 -7.42
CA ALA A 295 1.13 11.95 -8.83
C ALA A 295 2.60 11.67 -9.21
N GLU A 296 3.57 11.90 -8.32
CA GLU A 296 4.96 11.50 -8.54
C GLU A 296 5.06 9.98 -8.68
N ALA A 297 4.51 9.25 -7.72
CA ALA A 297 4.52 7.80 -7.72
C ALA A 297 3.80 7.22 -8.95
N ALA A 298 2.80 7.92 -9.47
CA ALA A 298 2.02 7.54 -10.64
C ALA A 298 2.70 7.76 -11.99
N VAL A 299 3.53 8.81 -12.09
CA VAL A 299 4.19 9.23 -13.33
C VAL A 299 5.58 8.63 -13.42
N VAL A 300 6.28 8.60 -12.29
CA VAL A 300 7.56 7.89 -12.15
C VAL A 300 7.33 6.39 -12.03
N GLY A 301 6.15 5.99 -11.57
CA GLY A 301 5.68 4.63 -11.71
C GLY A 301 4.89 4.40 -12.98
N GLU A 302 4.88 3.18 -13.48
CA GLU A 302 4.21 2.84 -14.72
C GLU A 302 2.73 2.54 -14.43
N ALA A 303 1.99 3.56 -13.99
CA ALA A 303 0.53 3.49 -14.01
C ALA A 303 0.07 3.03 -15.40
N ARG A 304 -0.91 2.12 -15.44
CA ARG A 304 -1.37 1.54 -16.70
C ARG A 304 -2.00 2.60 -17.60
N TYR A 305 -2.68 3.55 -16.97
CA TYR A 305 -3.14 4.78 -17.56
C TYR A 305 -3.04 5.90 -16.52
N TYR A 306 -2.67 7.09 -16.98
CA TYR A 306 -2.86 8.30 -16.20
C TYR A 306 -3.24 9.45 -17.14
N SER A 307 -4.00 10.40 -16.61
CA SER A 307 -4.13 11.74 -17.19
C SER A 307 -3.59 12.75 -16.19
N ILE A 308 -2.89 13.76 -16.68
CA ILE A 308 -2.37 14.82 -15.84
C ILE A 308 -2.41 16.15 -16.58
N GLU A 309 -3.01 17.16 -15.96
CA GLU A 309 -3.02 18.55 -16.40
C GLU A 309 -2.45 19.43 -15.29
N PHE A 310 -1.45 20.24 -15.66
CA PHE A 310 -0.79 21.15 -14.73
C PHE A 310 -1.34 22.57 -14.86
N ASP A 311 -1.51 23.25 -13.74
CA ASP A 311 -1.71 24.71 -13.76
C ASP A 311 -0.39 25.39 -14.10
N GLU A 312 -0.40 26.26 -15.11
CA GLU A 312 0.82 26.90 -15.63
C GLU A 312 1.49 27.87 -14.65
N ASN A 313 0.74 28.38 -13.66
CA ASN A 313 1.23 29.38 -12.72
C ASN A 313 1.88 28.75 -11.49
N THR A 314 1.31 27.64 -11.03
CA THR A 314 1.71 26.94 -9.81
C THR A 314 2.56 25.71 -10.09
N GLY A 315 2.41 25.10 -11.27
CA GLY A 315 3.01 23.80 -11.59
C GLY A 315 2.34 22.63 -10.86
N PHE A 316 1.19 22.85 -10.21
CA PHE A 316 0.44 21.80 -9.52
C PHE A 316 -0.41 20.97 -10.51
N PRO A 317 -0.50 19.63 -10.36
CA PRO A 317 -1.40 18.79 -11.16
C PRO A 317 -2.86 19.00 -10.74
N VAL A 318 -3.52 19.98 -11.36
CA VAL A 318 -4.89 20.40 -11.06
C VAL A 318 -5.96 19.46 -11.62
N ASP A 319 -5.65 18.67 -12.63
CA ASP A 319 -6.49 17.55 -13.04
C ASP A 319 -5.62 16.31 -13.15
N PHE A 320 -5.98 15.27 -12.41
CA PHE A 320 -5.22 14.05 -12.38
C PHE A 320 -6.16 12.87 -12.29
N SER A 321 -5.91 11.85 -13.10
CA SER A 321 -6.50 10.54 -12.93
C SER A 321 -5.42 9.50 -13.11
N ILE A 322 -5.54 8.43 -12.36
CA ILE A 322 -4.65 7.30 -12.44
C ILE A 322 -5.45 6.02 -12.37
N ASP A 323 -5.07 5.07 -13.21
CA ASP A 323 -5.59 3.72 -13.25
C ASP A 323 -4.37 2.79 -13.33
N TYR A 324 -4.19 1.99 -12.28
CA TYR A 324 -3.10 1.00 -12.21
C TYR A 324 -3.48 -0.33 -12.90
N SER A 325 -4.77 -0.61 -13.10
CA SER A 325 -5.38 -1.81 -13.66
C SER A 325 -6.77 -1.55 -14.27
N LEU A 326 -6.86 -1.43 -15.60
CA LEU A 326 -8.09 -1.37 -16.43
C LEU A 326 -9.18 -2.45 -16.16
N SER A 327 -8.92 -3.43 -15.31
CA SER A 327 -9.83 -4.54 -14.95
C SER A 327 -10.32 -4.51 -13.50
N ILE A 328 -9.83 -3.56 -12.70
CA ILE A 328 -10.22 -3.32 -11.32
C ILE A 328 -10.84 -1.91 -11.31
N ALA A 329 -11.88 -1.69 -10.51
CA ALA A 329 -12.71 -0.46 -10.62
C ALA A 329 -12.42 0.56 -9.51
N ASP A 330 -11.60 0.22 -8.52
CA ASP A 330 -11.36 1.00 -7.29
C ASP A 330 -9.89 1.37 -7.07
N ASP A 331 -9.00 0.99 -7.99
CA ASP A 331 -7.64 1.51 -8.10
C ASP A 331 -7.57 2.81 -8.93
N GLU A 332 -8.74 3.30 -9.37
CA GLU A 332 -8.92 4.62 -9.94
C GLU A 332 -8.91 5.68 -8.84
N ILE A 333 -7.79 6.39 -8.72
CA ILE A 333 -7.68 7.62 -7.93
C ILE A 333 -7.66 8.78 -8.92
N GLY A 334 -8.35 9.85 -8.60
CA GLY A 334 -8.31 11.05 -9.39
C GLY A 334 -8.76 12.24 -8.58
N TRP A 335 -8.42 13.41 -9.07
CA TRP A 335 -8.86 14.66 -8.49
C TRP A 335 -8.90 15.76 -9.52
N THR A 336 -9.77 16.74 -9.26
CA THR A 336 -9.63 18.09 -9.81
C THR A 336 -9.42 19.07 -8.66
N VAL A 337 -8.46 19.97 -8.80
CA VAL A 337 -8.17 21.06 -7.86
C VAL A 337 -8.44 22.39 -8.54
N PHE A 338 -9.15 23.28 -7.87
CA PHE A 338 -9.42 24.63 -8.36
C PHE A 338 -9.49 25.62 -7.21
N ASP A 339 -9.47 26.92 -7.55
CA ASP A 339 -9.50 28.03 -6.59
C ASP A 339 -8.41 27.96 -5.50
N ILE A 340 -7.17 27.65 -5.89
CA ILE A 340 -6.02 27.65 -4.97
C ILE A 340 -5.65 29.09 -4.57
N GLU A 341 -5.86 29.43 -3.31
CA GLU A 341 -5.52 30.72 -2.72
C GLU A 341 -4.44 30.56 -1.64
N PHE A 342 -3.21 31.00 -1.93
CA PHE A 342 -2.13 31.00 -0.94
C PHE A 342 -2.37 32.06 0.13
N THR A 343 -2.29 31.66 1.40
CA THR A 343 -2.48 32.54 2.56
C THR A 343 -1.14 32.97 3.15
N SER A 344 -1.14 34.08 3.88
CA SER A 344 0.03 34.48 4.66
C SER A 344 0.08 33.67 5.96
N PRO A 345 1.26 33.23 6.41
CA PRO A 345 1.41 32.50 7.67
C PRO A 345 1.10 33.33 8.91
#